data_AF-A0A7R7FRY8-F1
#
_entry.id   AF-A0A7R7FRY8-F1
#
_cell.length_a   1.000
_cell.length_b   1.000
_cell.length_c   1.000
_cell.angle_alpha   90.00
_cell.angle_beta   90.00
_cell.angle_gamma   90.00
#
_symmetry.space_group_name_H-M   'P 1'
#
loop_
_entity.id
_entity.type
_entity.pdbx_description
1 polymer ?
#
loop_
_entity_poly.entity_id
_entity_poly.type
_entity_poly.pdbx_seq_one_letter_code
_entity_poly.pdbx_strand_id
1 'polypeptide(L)' 'MKTPPRPDPAQRWITTFTWQDKIIARCFPRFFQRYAPDEIKEQWEAYLAQKQKRKR' A
#
# COMPACT_ATOMS: atom_id res chain seq x y z
N MET A 1 -9.66 -17.55 29.88
CA MET A 1 -9.40 -17.43 28.43
C MET A 1 -8.58 -16.18 28.20
N LYS A 2 -7.44 -16.28 27.51
CA LYS A 2 -6.49 -15.17 27.30
C LYS A 2 -7.11 -14.14 26.37
N THR A 3 -7.27 -12.91 26.84
CA THR A 3 -7.69 -11.74 26.05
C THR A 3 -6.79 -11.61 24.82
N PRO A 4 -7.32 -11.46 23.60
CA PRO A 4 -6.46 -11.25 22.44
C PRO A 4 -5.66 -9.94 22.64
N PRO A 5 -4.37 -9.93 22.30
CA PRO A 5 -3.55 -8.73 22.43
C PRO A 5 -4.19 -7.61 21.60
N ARG A 6 -4.45 -6.49 22.25
CA ARG A 6 -5.01 -5.29 21.62
C ARG A 6 -4.07 -4.88 20.48
N PRO A 7 -4.53 -4.83 19.22
CA PRO A 7 -3.66 -4.47 18.12
C PRO A 7 -3.21 -3.02 18.32
N ASP A 8 -1.90 -2.83 18.30
CA ASP A 8 -1.27 -1.54 18.48
C ASP A 8 -1.75 -0.56 17.37
N PRO A 9 -2.26 0.63 17.73
CA PRO A 9 -2.80 1.56 16.74
C PRO A 9 -1.72 2.01 15.76
N ALA A 10 -0.44 2.09 16.13
CA ALA A 10 0.62 2.48 15.21
C ALA A 10 0.83 1.45 14.09
N GLN A 11 0.57 0.17 14.38
CA GLN A 11 0.76 -0.93 13.43
C GLN A 11 -0.33 -0.97 12.34
N ARG A 12 -1.49 -0.35 12.59
CA ARG A 12 -2.56 -0.17 11.59
C ARG A 12 -2.26 0.92 10.55
N TRP A 13 -1.39 1.88 10.87
CA TRP A 13 -1.08 2.98 9.95
C TRP A 13 -0.01 2.61 8.92
N ILE A 14 0.79 1.57 9.19
CA ILE A 14 1.87 1.13 8.30
C ILE A 14 1.36 0.20 7.19
N THR A 15 0.25 -0.49 7.40
CA THR A 15 -0.12 -1.68 6.61
C THR A 15 -1.25 -1.47 5.60
N THR A 16 -1.81 -0.27 5.48
CA THR A 16 -3.00 -0.08 4.64
C THR A 16 -2.66 0.75 3.41
N PHE A 17 -2.29 0.10 2.30
CA PHE A 17 -2.29 0.75 0.98
C PHE A 17 -3.69 1.28 0.67
N THR A 18 -3.89 2.58 0.88
CA THR A 18 -5.21 3.18 0.79
C THR A 18 -5.57 3.50 -0.66
N TRP A 19 -6.84 3.82 -0.89
CA TRP A 19 -7.26 4.36 -2.19
C TRP A 19 -6.60 5.70 -2.51
N GLN A 20 -6.26 6.50 -1.49
CA GLN A 20 -5.54 7.76 -1.67
C GLN A 20 -4.11 7.50 -2.16
N ASP A 21 -3.42 6.51 -1.61
CA ASP A 21 -2.09 6.10 -2.10
C ASP A 21 -2.13 5.66 -3.56
N LYS A 22 -3.18 4.93 -3.98
CA LYS A 22 -3.38 4.56 -5.39
C LYS A 22 -3.56 5.77 -6.30
N ILE A 23 -4.26 6.81 -5.83
CA ILE A 23 -4.41 8.06 -6.59
C ILE A 23 -3.09 8.79 -6.67
N ILE A 24 -2.38 8.92 -5.55
CA ILE A 24 -1.08 9.60 -5.51
C ILE A 24 -0.09 8.86 -6.41
N ALA A 25 -0.02 7.53 -6.34
CA ALA A 25 0.84 6.71 -7.19
C ALA A 25 0.50 6.84 -8.69
N ARG A 26 -0.78 7.06 -9.03
CA ARG A 26 -1.23 7.19 -10.41
C ARG A 26 -1.10 8.60 -10.98
N CYS A 27 -1.40 9.63 -10.19
CA CYS A 27 -1.38 11.03 -10.61
C CYS A 27 0.00 11.67 -10.43
N PHE A 28 0.77 11.22 -9.43
CA PHE A 28 2.07 11.77 -9.07
C PHE A 28 3.14 10.66 -8.92
N PRO A 29 3.44 9.92 -10.00
CA PRO A 29 4.32 8.75 -9.92
C PRO A 29 5.74 9.07 -9.44
N ARG A 30 6.30 10.22 -9.87
CA ARG A 30 7.65 10.65 -9.44
C ARG A 30 7.72 11.02 -7.96
N PHE A 31 6.66 11.65 -7.44
CA PHE A 31 6.56 11.99 -6.02
C PHE A 31 6.42 10.72 -5.19
N PHE A 32 5.50 9.84 -5.60
CA PHE A 32 5.25 8.56 -4.94
C PHE A 32 6.53 7.70 -4.89
N GLN A 33 7.26 7.56 -6.00
CA GLN A 33 8.49 6.77 -6.02
C GLN A 33 9.60 7.35 -5.13
N ARG A 34 9.63 8.68 -4.95
CA ARG A 34 10.67 9.36 -4.17
C ARG A 34 10.38 9.37 -2.66
N TYR A 35 9.11 9.46 -2.26
CA TYR A 35 8.72 9.69 -0.87
C TYR A 35 7.88 8.59 -0.24
N ALA A 36 7.30 7.67 -1.03
CA ALA A 36 6.54 6.58 -0.45
C ALA A 36 7.47 5.60 0.31
N PRO A 37 7.00 5.02 1.42
CA PRO A 37 7.67 3.89 2.05
C PRO A 37 7.82 2.71 1.08
N ASP A 38 8.87 1.92 1.22
CA ASP A 38 9.13 0.80 0.31
C ASP A 38 8.03 -0.28 0.36
N GLU A 39 7.40 -0.49 1.52
CA GLU A 39 6.23 -1.38 1.68
C GLU A 39 5.06 -0.96 0.77
N ILE A 40 4.81 0.34 0.66
CA ILE A 40 3.74 0.92 -0.16
C ILE A 40 4.09 0.85 -1.65
N LYS A 41 5.37 0.98 -2.02
CA LYS A 41 5.83 0.78 -3.40
C LYS A 41 5.66 -0.67 -3.83
N GLU A 42 6.04 -1.62 -2.98
CA GLU A 42 5.90 -3.05 -3.26
C GLU A 42 4.42 -3.43 -3.46
N GLN A 43 3.53 -2.91 -2.60
CA GLN A 43 2.08 -3.11 -2.75
C GLN A 43 1.52 -2.49 -4.04
N TRP A 44 2.06 -1.35 -4.48
CA TRP A 44 1.68 -0.73 -5.76
C TRP A 44 2.16 -1.55 -6.96
N GLU A 45 3.40 -2.03 -6.94
CA GLU A 45 3.94 -2.89 -8.02
C GLU A 45 3.17 -4.21 -8.13
N ALA A 46 2.86 -4.85 -7.00
CA ALA A 46 2.03 -6.05 -6.95
C ALA A 46 0.63 -5.79 -7.55
N TYR A 47 0.02 -4.64 -7.23
CA TYR A 47 -1.26 -4.23 -7.80
C TYR A 47 -1.18 -4.02 -9.33
N LEU A 48 -0.11 -3.40 -9.82
CA LEU A 48 0.12 -3.21 -11.26
C LEU A 48 0.34 -4.54 -11.99
N ALA A 49 1.10 -5.46 -11.40
CA ALA A 49 1.34 -6.79 -11.95
C ALA A 49 0.03 -7.61 -12.05
N GLN A 50 -0.82 -7.55 -11.02
CA GLN A 50 -2.13 -8.19 -11.04
C GLN A 50 -3.04 -7.60 -12.12
N LYS A 51 -3.02 -6.27 -12.29
CA LYS A 51 -3.82 -5.58 -13.31
C LYS A 51 -3.37 -5.91 -14.73
N GLN A 52 -2.07 -6.06 -14.98
CA GLN A 52 -1.56 -6.51 -16.28
C GLN A 52 -2.00 -7.94 -16.61
N LYS A 53 -1.97 -8.86 -15.63
CA LYS A 53 -2.42 -10.24 -15.81
C LYS A 53 -3.90 -10.35 -16.21
N ARG A 54 -4.74 -9.41 -15.79
CA ARG A 54 -6.18 -9.41 -16.12
C ARG A 54 -6.51 -8.79 -17.49
N LYS A 55 -5.51 -8.18 -18.16
CA LYS A 55 -5.66 -7.55 -19.47
C LYS A 55 -5.14 -8.40 -20.63
N ARG A 56 -4.37 -9.45 -20.34
CA ARG A 56 -4.06 -10.53 -21.26
C ARG A 56 -5.11 -11.61 -21.13
#